data_AF-A0A2N0L457-F1
#
_entry.id   AF-A0A2N0L457-F1
#
_cell.length_a   1.000
_cell.length_b   1.000
_cell.length_c   1.000
_cell.angle_alpha   90.00
_cell.angle_beta   90.00
_cell.angle_gamma   90.00
#
_symmetry.space_group_name_H-M   'P 1'
#
loop_
_entity.id
_entity.type
_entity.pdbx_description
1 polymer ?
#
loop_
_entity_poly.entity_id
_entity_poly.type
_entity_poly.pdbx_seq_one_letter_code
_entity_poly.pdbx_strand_id
1 'polypeptide(L)'
;METVLLTAHVTWDQGCYVAKVDQLTLEASGDSVEVAKDELIEVVRAWIQDHDGIDSLGGLGQTLADAGFPGVEDDTEVQLEFVE
;
A
#
# COMPACT_ATOMS: atom_id res chain seq x y z
N MET A 1 8.70 17.52 4.22
CA MET A 1 7.74 16.46 4.54
C MET A 1 6.96 16.22 3.27
N GLU A 2 7.47 15.28 2.48
CA GLU A 2 6.76 14.76 1.32
C GLU A 2 5.87 13.61 1.81
N THR A 3 4.63 13.60 1.32
CA THR A 3 3.64 12.61 1.70
C THR A 3 3.16 11.93 0.44
N VAL A 4 3.24 10.60 0.41
CA VAL A 4 2.67 9.81 -0.68
C VAL A 4 1.30 9.31 -0.25
N LEU A 5 0.29 9.61 -1.07
CA LEU A 5 -1.07 9.15 -0.85
C LEU A 5 -1.34 7.92 -1.71
N LEU A 6 -1.46 6.77 -1.05
CA LEU A 6 -1.86 5.50 -1.66
C LEU A 6 -3.38 5.35 -1.57
N THR A 7 -4.07 5.60 -2.67
CA THR A 7 -5.51 5.31 -2.80
C THR A 7 -5.75 3.81 -2.95
N ALA A 8 -6.46 3.23 -1.99
CA ALA A 8 -6.91 1.85 -1.98
C ALA A 8 -8.42 1.79 -2.17
N HIS A 9 -8.90 0.95 -3.09
CA HIS A 9 -10.30 0.71 -3.32
C HIS A 9 -10.75 -0.57 -2.62
N VAL A 10 -11.81 -0.48 -1.82
CA VAL A 10 -12.43 -1.66 -1.22
C VAL A 10 -13.70 -1.99 -1.99
N THR A 11 -13.69 -3.12 -2.68
CA THR A 11 -14.85 -3.61 -3.45
C THR A 11 -15.33 -4.93 -2.89
N TRP A 12 -16.65 -5.12 -2.79
CA TRP A 12 -17.22 -6.43 -2.50
C TRP A 12 -17.10 -7.32 -3.75
N ASP A 13 -16.35 -8.41 -3.65
CA ASP A 13 -16.20 -9.40 -4.72
C ASP A 13 -16.44 -10.82 -4.19
N GLN A 14 -17.25 -11.60 -4.90
CA GLN A 14 -17.52 -13.03 -4.62
C GLN A 14 -17.85 -13.43 -3.16
N GLY A 15 -18.35 -12.51 -2.33
CA GLY A 15 -18.75 -12.82 -0.95
C GLY A 15 -17.73 -12.39 0.11
N CYS A 16 -16.66 -11.70 -0.28
CA CYS A 16 -15.72 -11.04 0.62
C CYS A 16 -15.45 -9.61 0.17
N TYR A 17 -14.86 -8.81 1.05
CA TYR A 17 -14.36 -7.48 0.70
C TYR A 17 -12.93 -7.59 0.24
N VAL A 18 -12.64 -7.07 -0.95
CA VAL A 18 -11.30 -7.03 -1.54
C VAL A 18 -10.84 -5.58 -1.55
N ALA A 19 -9.84 -5.28 -0.74
CA ALA A 19 -9.13 -4.02 -0.72
C ALA A 19 -7.92 -4.13 -1.66
N LYS A 20 -7.84 -3.25 -2.66
CA LYS A 20 -6.71 -3.22 -3.61
C LYS A 20 -6.17 -1.80 -3.72
N VAL A 21 -4.85 -1.66 -3.75
CA VAL A 21 -4.22 -0.39 -4.10
C VAL A 21 -4.14 -0.34 -5.63
N ASP A 22 -4.62 0.72 -6.28
CA ASP A 22 -4.50 0.78 -7.75
C ASP A 22 -3.05 1.12 -8.17
N GLN A 23 -2.36 1.85 -7.29
CA GLN A 23 -1.00 2.37 -7.48
C GLN A 23 0.08 1.35 -7.15
N LEU A 24 -0.23 0.33 -6.33
CA LEU A 24 0.68 -0.75 -5.99
C LEU A 24 -0.02 -2.06 -6.32
N THR A 25 0.67 -3.07 -6.83
CA THR A 25 0.08 -4.40 -7.06
C THR A 25 -0.13 -5.15 -5.74
N LEU A 26 -0.79 -4.51 -4.78
CA LEU A 26 -1.11 -4.99 -3.44
C LEU A 26 -2.63 -5.11 -3.32
N GLU A 27 -3.07 -6.32 -2.98
CA GLU A 27 -4.46 -6.65 -2.71
C GLU A 27 -4.56 -7.45 -1.42
N ALA A 28 -5.64 -7.23 -0.69
CA ALA A 28 -5.98 -7.94 0.53
C ALA A 28 -7.48 -8.20 0.54
N SER A 29 -7.87 -9.36 1.06
CA SER A 29 -9.28 -9.76 1.17
C SER A 29 -9.66 -10.00 2.61
N GLY A 30 -10.86 -9.57 3.00
CA GLY A 30 -11.39 -9.77 4.34
C GLY A 30 -12.89 -10.10 4.33
N ASP A 31 -13.35 -10.70 5.42
CA ASP A 31 -14.76 -11.01 5.64
C ASP A 31 -15.63 -9.75 5.80
N SER A 32 -15.00 -8.61 6.12
CA SER A 32 -15.62 -7.29 6.26
C SER A 32 -14.70 -6.20 5.72
N VAL A 33 -15.25 -5.02 5.42
CA VAL A 33 -14.46 -3.84 5.01
C VAL A 33 -13.33 -3.58 6.01
N GLU A 34 -13.63 -3.63 7.30
CA GLU A 34 -12.65 -3.43 8.37
C GLU A 34 -11.52 -4.46 8.30
N VAL A 35 -11.84 -5.74 8.12
CA VAL A 35 -10.86 -6.83 7.99
C VAL A 35 -10.01 -6.65 6.73
N ALA A 36 -10.63 -6.32 5.59
CA ALA A 36 -9.90 -6.09 4.35
C ALA A 36 -8.96 -4.88 4.45
N LYS A 37 -9.37 -3.82 5.17
CA LYS A 37 -8.53 -2.65 5.47
C LYS A 37 -7.37 -3.01 6.38
N ASP A 38 -7.61 -3.72 7.48
CA ASP A 38 -6.58 -4.14 8.43
C ASP A 38 -5.54 -5.04 7.74
N GLU A 39 -6.00 -6.04 6.98
CA GLU A 39 -5.14 -6.91 6.19
C GLU A 39 -4.33 -6.13 5.16
N LEU A 40 -4.93 -5.13 4.48
CA LEU A 40 -4.18 -4.30 3.54
C LEU A 40 -3.10 -3.47 4.26
N ILE A 41 -3.37 -2.95 5.45
CA ILE A 41 -2.38 -2.22 6.25
C ILE A 41 -1.24 -3.15 6.65
N GLU A 42 -1.54 -4.38 7.09
CA GLU A 42 -0.53 -5.39 7.41
C GLU A 42 0.30 -5.77 6.18
N VAL A 43 -0.36 -5.99 5.02
CA VAL A 43 0.30 -6.29 3.75
C VAL A 43 1.19 -5.14 3.30
N VAL A 44 0.73 -3.89 3.37
CA VAL A 44 1.53 -2.72 3.02
C VAL A 44 2.67 -2.55 4.00
N ARG A 45 2.46 -2.78 5.30
CA ARG A 45 3.52 -2.70 6.30
C ARG A 45 4.58 -3.78 6.11
N ALA A 46 4.16 -5.00 5.83
CA ALA A 46 5.05 -6.11 5.51
C ALA A 46 5.78 -5.85 4.19
N TRP A 47 5.10 -5.28 3.19
CA TRP A 47 5.70 -4.87 1.92
C TRP A 47 6.75 -3.77 2.11
N ILE A 48 6.44 -2.76 2.93
CA ILE A 48 7.39 -1.71 3.32
C ILE A 48 8.58 -2.35 4.04
N GLN A 49 8.35 -3.24 5.01
CA GLN A 49 9.43 -3.90 5.75
C GLN A 49 10.28 -4.83 4.89
N ASP A 50 9.67 -5.54 3.93
CA ASP A 50 10.36 -6.40 2.98
C ASP A 50 11.25 -5.55 2.05
N HIS A 51 10.74 -4.41 1.58
CA HIS A 51 11.49 -3.48 0.72
C HIS A 51 12.50 -2.61 1.49
N ASP A 52 12.26 -2.29 2.77
CA ASP A 52 13.14 -1.57 3.69
C ASP A 52 14.28 -2.47 4.20
N GLY A 53 13.99 -3.75 4.43
CA GLY A 53 14.98 -4.76 4.81
C GLY A 53 15.98 -5.09 3.69
N ILE A 54 15.69 -4.70 2.45
CA ILE A 54 16.66 -4.69 1.37
C ILE A 54 17.50 -3.42 1.55
N ASP A 55 18.62 -3.55 2.27
CA ASP A 55 19.72 -2.58 2.46
C ASP A 55 20.38 -2.22 1.11
N SER A 56 19.58 -1.69 0.19
CA SER A 56 19.95 -1.27 -1.15
C SER A 56 19.09 -0.07 -1.49
N LEU A 57 19.38 1.05 -0.83
CA LEU A 57 19.25 2.42 -1.34
C LEU A 57 18.19 2.61 -2.43
N GLY A 58 16.91 2.39 -2.10
CA GLY A 58 15.80 2.64 -3.02
C GLY A 58 14.72 1.58 -3.14
N GLY A 59 14.70 0.47 -2.38
CA GLY A 59 13.65 -0.57 -2.55
C GLY A 59 12.21 -0.03 -2.47
N LEU A 60 11.92 0.78 -1.46
CA LEU A 60 10.63 1.47 -1.30
C LEU A 60 10.44 2.61 -2.29
N GLY A 61 11.43 3.50 -2.36
CA GLY A 61 11.35 4.70 -3.19
C GLY A 61 11.30 4.39 -4.68
N GLN A 62 11.90 3.29 -5.13
CA GLN A 62 11.92 2.85 -6.52
C GLN A 62 10.62 2.16 -6.90
N THR A 63 10.00 1.38 -6.02
CA THR A 63 8.65 0.86 -6.30
C THR A 63 7.59 1.94 -6.25
N LEU A 64 7.70 2.91 -5.33
CA LEU A 64 6.82 4.06 -5.30
C LEU A 64 7.07 4.98 -6.51
N ALA A 65 8.32 5.13 -6.96
CA ALA A 65 8.64 5.83 -8.21
C ALA A 65 8.08 5.12 -9.44
N ASP A 66 8.14 3.78 -9.50
CA ASP A 66 7.53 2.98 -10.56
C ASP A 66 5.99 3.10 -10.56
N ALA A 67 5.39 3.21 -9.37
CA ALA A 67 3.98 3.51 -9.16
C ALA A 67 3.57 4.95 -9.53
N GLY A 68 4.52 5.82 -9.90
CA GLY A 68 4.25 7.19 -10.32
C GLY A 68 4.55 8.27 -9.27
N PHE A 69 5.23 7.93 -8.19
CA PHE A 69 5.73 8.86 -7.17
C PHE A 69 7.27 9.01 -7.21
N PRO A 70 7.83 9.69 -8.22
CA PRO A 70 9.27 9.94 -8.27
C PRO A 70 9.65 10.95 -7.17
N GLY A 71 10.54 10.55 -6.25
CA GLY A 71 11.06 11.43 -5.20
C GLY A 71 10.86 10.95 -3.76
N VAL A 72 10.41 9.71 -3.55
CA VAL A 72 10.29 9.13 -2.20
C VAL A 72 11.67 8.93 -1.57
N GLU A 73 11.97 9.71 -0.55
CA GLU A 73 13.13 9.60 0.34
C GLU A 73 12.78 8.83 1.63
N ASP A 74 13.78 8.46 2.44
CA ASP A 74 13.61 7.77 3.74
C ASP A 74 12.68 8.48 4.74
N ASP A 75 12.51 9.80 4.64
CA ASP A 75 11.61 10.61 5.49
C ASP A 75 10.18 10.71 4.93
N THR A 76 9.87 10.02 3.83
CA THR A 76 8.56 10.14 3.18
C THR A 76 7.48 9.42 3.98
N GLU A 77 6.43 10.16 4.33
CA GLU A 77 5.27 9.59 5.00
C GLU A 77 4.33 8.93 3.98
N VAL A 78 4.06 7.64 4.16
CA VAL A 78 3.08 6.91 3.37
C VAL A 78 1.72 6.98 4.06
N GLN A 79 0.74 7.60 3.40
CA GLN A 79 -0.65 7.64 3.84
C GLN A 79 -1.53 6.76 2.95
N LEU A 80 -2.25 5.83 3.56
CA LEU A 80 -3.23 4.98 2.88
C LEU A 80 -4.62 5.62 2.99
N GLU A 81 -5.21 5.95 1.85
CA GLU A 81 -6.59 6.43 1.78
C GLU A 81 -7.48 5.34 1.20
N PHE A 82 -8.46 4.90 1.99
CA PHE A 82 -9.40 3.88 1.56
C PHE A 82 -10.67 4.52 1.01
N VAL A 83 -10.95 4.27 -0.27
CA VAL A 83 -12.17 4.68 -0.97
C VAL A 83 -13.11 3.47 -1.12
N GLU A 84 -14.35 3.67 -0.71
CA GLU A 84 -15.47 2.70 -0.76
C GLU A 84 -16.28 2.78 -2.05
#